data_AF-A0A5F8HIL7-F1
#
_entry.id   AF-A0A5F8HIL7-F1
#
_cell.length_a   1.000
_cell.length_b   1.000
_cell.length_c   1.000
_cell.angle_alpha   90.00
_cell.angle_beta   90.00
_cell.angle_gamma   90.00
#
_symmetry.space_group_name_H-M   'P 1'
#
loop_
_entity.id
_entity.type
_entity.pdbx_description
1 polymer ?
#
loop_
_entity_poly.entity_id
_entity_poly.type
_entity_poly.pdbx_seq_one_letter_code
_entity_poly.pdbx_strand_id
1 'polypeptide(L)'
;MLPLESSQGKFSVIGPTEPIQVSVGEVAELPCHLSPTQSAEHMEVVWFQSTRLVHLYRDGEDHLRDQDQDYKERTELVKDSLASGNVTLKIRDARLLDEGNYKCHFEDDFHLEEADVMLRVSGEEAKPVLVSWMIVFIVYITAFWVLTLSFFVWIILRYQEHLTQTGPWLWEINGILVVTWSYEIGIAMYFLWILLRCQGFSHTEESDKLDWMDWVAFLISLFLPWRMTVTLLTLFKGLCCCKIKGCCELSERNPRTSPNNL
;
A
#
# COMPACT_ATOMS: atom_id res chain seq x y z
N MET A 1 63.10 -0.09 -14.32
CA MET A 1 61.76 0.35 -13.88
C MET A 1 60.97 0.63 -15.13
N LEU A 2 60.07 -0.27 -15.49
CA LEU A 2 59.04 -0.01 -16.50
C LEU A 2 57.90 0.74 -15.79
N PRO A 3 57.28 1.75 -16.40
CA PRO A 3 56.09 2.37 -15.82
C PRO A 3 54.99 1.31 -15.76
N LEU A 4 54.38 1.13 -14.59
CA LEU A 4 53.08 0.49 -14.47
C LEU A 4 52.08 1.46 -15.10
N GLU A 5 51.82 1.29 -16.39
CA GLU A 5 50.70 1.90 -17.08
C GLU A 5 49.44 1.23 -16.52
N SER A 6 48.86 1.85 -15.49
CA SER A 6 47.53 1.50 -14.99
C SER A 6 46.55 1.76 -16.13
N SER A 7 46.13 0.70 -16.82
CA SER A 7 45.02 0.79 -17.76
C SER A 7 43.73 0.94 -16.96
N GLN A 8 43.42 2.17 -16.55
CA GLN A 8 42.07 2.53 -16.10
C GLN A 8 41.15 2.36 -17.32
N GLY A 9 40.54 1.18 -17.41
CA GLY A 9 39.78 0.74 -18.58
C GLY A 9 38.41 1.39 -18.58
N LYS A 10 38.08 2.10 -19.67
CA LYS A 10 36.71 2.54 -19.95
C LYS A 10 35.77 1.32 -19.87
N PHE A 11 34.75 1.41 -19.03
CA PHE A 11 33.72 0.36 -18.86
C PHE A 11 32.35 0.87 -19.32
N SER A 12 31.40 -0.05 -19.39
CA SER A 12 29.97 0.21 -19.49
C SER A 12 29.25 -0.67 -18.48
N VAL A 13 28.14 -0.17 -17.94
CA VAL A 13 27.29 -0.92 -17.01
C VAL A 13 26.15 -1.55 -17.80
N ILE A 14 25.87 -2.82 -17.52
CA ILE A 14 24.81 -3.58 -18.17
C ILE A 14 23.84 -4.09 -17.10
N GLY A 15 22.58 -3.66 -17.24
CA GLY A 15 21.44 -4.17 -16.48
C GLY A 15 20.75 -5.34 -17.19
N PRO A 16 19.75 -5.98 -16.56
CA PRO A 16 18.99 -7.04 -17.18
C PRO A 16 18.09 -6.47 -18.29
N THR A 17 17.95 -7.22 -19.38
CA THR A 17 17.07 -6.83 -20.50
C THR A 17 15.59 -7.02 -20.15
N GLU A 18 15.28 -8.01 -19.31
CA GLU A 18 13.92 -8.33 -18.90
C GLU A 18 13.60 -7.75 -17.51
N PRO A 19 12.34 -7.34 -17.26
CA PRO A 19 11.90 -6.91 -15.94
C PRO A 19 12.00 -8.05 -14.92
N ILE A 20 12.50 -7.72 -13.73
CA ILE A 20 12.56 -8.65 -12.60
C ILE A 20 11.19 -8.69 -11.94
N GLN A 21 10.66 -9.89 -11.71
CA GLN A 21 9.38 -10.10 -11.07
C GLN A 21 9.59 -10.69 -9.68
N VAL A 22 8.98 -10.08 -8.68
CA VAL A 22 9.06 -10.52 -7.28
C VAL A 22 7.68 -10.47 -6.65
N SER A 23 7.38 -11.39 -5.73
CA SER A 23 6.14 -11.32 -4.98
C SER A 23 6.28 -10.43 -3.75
N VAL A 24 5.18 -9.84 -3.29
CA VAL A 24 5.18 -9.07 -2.02
C VAL A 24 5.70 -9.94 -0.87
N GLY A 25 6.62 -9.40 -0.06
CA GLY A 25 7.26 -10.06 1.07
C GLY A 25 8.49 -10.93 0.72
N GLU A 26 8.78 -11.15 -0.56
CA GLU A 26 9.97 -11.89 -1.00
C GLU A 26 11.22 -10.98 -1.07
N VAL A 27 12.37 -11.56 -1.41
CA VAL A 27 13.62 -10.82 -1.63
C VAL A 27 13.77 -10.54 -3.12
N ALA A 28 13.85 -9.26 -3.49
CA ALA A 28 14.15 -8.84 -4.86
C ALA A 28 15.67 -8.79 -5.06
N GLU A 29 16.16 -9.38 -6.14
CA GLU A 29 17.58 -9.34 -6.52
C GLU A 29 17.73 -8.56 -7.83
N LEU A 30 18.41 -7.41 -7.78
CA LEU A 30 18.62 -6.49 -8.90
C LEU A 30 20.09 -6.57 -9.35
N PRO A 31 20.43 -7.29 -10.43
CA PRO A 31 21.80 -7.45 -10.88
C PRO A 31 22.20 -6.34 -11.86
N CYS A 32 23.44 -5.87 -11.74
CA CYS A 32 24.14 -5.09 -12.75
C CYS A 32 25.58 -5.61 -12.87
N HIS A 33 26.17 -5.45 -14.05
CA HIS A 33 27.54 -5.90 -14.27
C HIS A 33 28.33 -4.97 -15.19
N LEU A 34 29.65 -5.00 -15.02
CA LEU A 34 30.59 -4.26 -15.85
C LEU A 34 30.92 -5.04 -17.14
N SER A 35 31.02 -4.29 -18.23
CA SER A 35 31.55 -4.76 -19.51
C SER A 35 32.62 -3.77 -20.01
N PRO A 36 33.87 -4.21 -20.23
CA PRO A 36 34.39 -5.56 -20.01
C PRO A 36 34.44 -5.94 -18.53
N THR A 37 34.54 -7.25 -18.26
CA THR A 37 34.67 -7.79 -16.90
C THR A 37 35.92 -7.24 -16.21
N GLN A 38 35.73 -6.49 -15.12
CA GLN A 38 36.79 -5.91 -14.29
C GLN A 38 36.31 -5.78 -12.83
N SER A 39 37.24 -5.64 -11.88
CA SER A 39 36.87 -5.53 -10.47
C SER A 39 36.14 -4.21 -10.17
N ALA A 40 35.03 -4.30 -9.45
CA ALA A 40 34.27 -3.17 -8.93
C ALA A 40 34.55 -2.90 -7.43
N GLU A 41 35.47 -3.63 -6.80
CA GLU A 41 35.70 -3.55 -5.34
C GLU A 41 36.09 -2.15 -4.85
N HIS A 42 36.84 -1.43 -5.68
CA HIS A 42 37.34 -0.08 -5.40
C HIS A 42 36.47 1.01 -6.02
N MET A 43 35.41 0.63 -6.74
CA MET A 43 34.48 1.58 -7.35
C MET A 43 33.40 1.97 -6.36
N GLU A 44 32.84 3.14 -6.57
CA GLU A 44 31.60 3.53 -5.93
C GLU A 44 30.42 2.95 -6.72
N VAL A 45 29.50 2.29 -6.01
CA VAL A 45 28.28 1.74 -6.60
C VAL A 45 27.08 2.34 -5.90
N VAL A 46 26.24 3.03 -6.68
CA VAL A 46 25.06 3.72 -6.18
C VAL A 46 23.81 3.18 -6.85
N TRP A 47 22.77 2.92 -6.06
CA TRP A 47 21.47 2.54 -6.55
C TRP A 47 20.46 3.65 -6.29
N PHE A 48 19.79 4.09 -7.34
CA PHE A 48 18.70 5.05 -7.27
C PHE A 48 17.41 4.42 -7.75
N GLN A 49 16.30 4.87 -7.17
CA GLN A 49 14.97 4.65 -7.74
C GLN A 49 14.32 6.01 -7.91
N SER A 50 14.15 6.44 -9.16
CA SER A 50 13.84 7.85 -9.47
C SER A 50 14.86 8.80 -8.81
N THR A 51 14.48 9.52 -7.75
CA THR A 51 15.36 10.43 -7.00
C THR A 51 15.75 9.91 -5.61
N ARG A 52 15.27 8.72 -5.22
CA ARG A 52 15.51 8.14 -3.89
C ARG A 52 16.82 7.36 -3.89
N LEU A 53 17.68 7.61 -2.91
CA LEU A 53 18.91 6.84 -2.71
C LEU A 53 18.56 5.50 -2.06
N VAL A 54 18.68 4.43 -2.84
CA VAL A 54 18.30 3.07 -2.43
C VAL A 54 19.45 2.39 -1.72
N HIS A 55 20.69 2.51 -2.20
CA HIS A 55 21.87 1.90 -1.58
C HIS A 55 23.14 2.59 -2.07
N LEU A 56 24.14 2.72 -1.20
CA LEU A 56 25.45 3.30 -1.53
C LEU A 56 26.55 2.38 -1.00
N TYR A 57 27.45 1.97 -1.88
CA TYR A 57 28.68 1.26 -1.55
C TYR A 57 29.88 2.09 -2.00
N ARG A 58 30.82 2.32 -1.08
CA ARG A 58 32.03 3.12 -1.32
C ARG A 58 33.12 2.70 -0.33
N ASP A 59 34.38 2.73 -0.75
CA ASP A 59 35.55 2.43 0.09
C ASP A 59 35.51 1.02 0.74
N GLY A 60 34.88 0.03 0.07
CA GLY A 60 34.76 -1.33 0.59
C GLY A 60 33.56 -1.60 1.50
N GLU A 61 32.79 -0.56 1.84
CA GLU A 61 31.73 -0.64 2.85
C GLU A 61 30.37 -0.09 2.35
N ASP A 62 29.30 -0.53 3.00
CA ASP A 62 27.93 -0.09 2.70
C ASP A 62 27.61 1.15 3.55
N HIS A 63 27.27 2.27 2.90
CA HIS A 63 26.99 3.55 3.54
C HIS A 63 25.48 3.75 3.69
N LEU A 64 24.91 3.22 4.78
CA LEU A 64 23.46 3.19 4.99
C LEU A 64 22.89 4.49 5.63
N ARG A 65 23.72 5.50 5.93
CA ARG A 65 23.28 6.69 6.68
C ARG A 65 22.36 7.61 5.89
N ASP A 66 22.71 7.85 4.62
CA ASP A 66 22.01 8.78 3.73
C ASP A 66 20.90 8.10 2.91
N GLN A 67 20.70 6.80 3.13
CA GLN A 67 19.67 6.00 2.48
C GLN A 67 18.27 6.54 2.78
N ASP A 68 17.41 6.49 1.78
CA ASP A 68 16.00 6.84 1.91
C ASP A 68 15.32 5.97 2.99
N GLN A 69 14.39 6.57 3.74
CA GLN A 69 13.78 5.95 4.92
C GLN A 69 13.04 4.65 4.58
N ASP A 70 12.50 4.51 3.37
CA ASP A 70 11.77 3.31 2.93
C ASP A 70 12.69 2.10 2.72
N TYR A 71 13.98 2.32 2.52
CA TYR A 71 14.97 1.29 2.18
C TYR A 71 15.93 0.93 3.33
N LYS A 72 15.87 1.66 4.44
CA LYS A 72 16.68 1.40 5.63
C LYS A 72 16.50 -0.03 6.14
N GLU A 73 17.63 -0.69 6.41
CA GLU A 73 17.72 -2.07 6.94
C GLU A 73 17.11 -3.15 6.04
N ARG A 74 16.64 -2.79 4.83
CA ARG A 74 16.05 -3.72 3.87
C ARG A 74 16.99 -4.07 2.74
N THR A 75 18.04 -3.29 2.50
CA THR A 75 18.93 -3.50 1.36
C THR A 75 20.30 -4.05 1.74
N GLU A 76 20.88 -4.84 0.84
CA GLU A 76 22.19 -5.45 1.01
C GLU A 76 22.86 -5.62 -0.36
N LEU A 77 24.15 -5.31 -0.45
CA LEU A 77 24.94 -5.57 -1.65
C LEU A 77 25.61 -6.94 -1.57
N VAL A 78 25.45 -7.77 -2.61
CA VAL A 78 26.12 -9.08 -2.68
C VAL A 78 27.60 -8.89 -3.02
N LYS A 79 28.48 -9.24 -2.07
CA LYS A 79 29.92 -8.95 -2.19
C LYS A 79 30.76 -9.98 -2.94
N ASP A 80 30.27 -11.21 -3.04
CA ASP A 80 31.04 -12.37 -3.52
C ASP A 80 31.53 -12.25 -4.98
N SER A 81 30.90 -11.40 -5.80
CA SER A 81 31.18 -11.28 -7.22
C SER A 81 31.70 -9.89 -7.66
N LEU A 82 32.02 -8.99 -6.71
CA LEU A 82 32.58 -7.66 -7.04
C LEU A 82 33.91 -7.76 -7.79
N ALA A 83 34.75 -8.76 -7.49
CA ALA A 83 36.02 -8.98 -8.19
C ALA A 83 35.83 -9.23 -9.70
N SER A 84 34.66 -9.74 -10.11
CA SER A 84 34.26 -9.91 -11.51
C SER A 84 33.42 -8.76 -12.07
N GLY A 85 33.19 -7.69 -11.28
CA GLY A 85 32.36 -6.56 -11.69
C GLY A 85 30.87 -6.86 -11.74
N ASN A 86 30.43 -7.97 -11.13
CA ASN A 86 29.03 -8.30 -10.96
C ASN A 86 28.57 -7.81 -9.59
N VAL A 87 27.53 -6.98 -9.58
CA VAL A 87 26.97 -6.42 -8.36
C VAL A 87 25.48 -6.69 -8.35
N THR A 88 24.98 -7.26 -7.27
CA THR A 88 23.55 -7.51 -7.10
C THR A 88 23.07 -6.83 -5.83
N LEU A 89 22.07 -5.97 -5.98
CA LEU A 89 21.38 -5.36 -4.86
C LEU A 89 20.23 -6.29 -4.44
N LYS A 90 20.19 -6.65 -3.16
CA LYS A 90 19.07 -7.35 -2.54
C LYS A 90 18.17 -6.37 -1.82
N ILE A 91 16.86 -6.44 -2.05
CA ILE A 91 15.84 -5.71 -1.29
C ILE A 91 14.98 -6.75 -0.59
N ARG A 92 14.99 -6.76 0.73
CA ARG A 92 14.21 -7.67 1.58
C ARG A 92 12.81 -7.12 1.82
N ASP A 93 11.85 -8.03 2.01
CA ASP A 93 10.45 -7.69 2.28
C ASP A 93 9.87 -6.80 1.16
N ALA A 94 9.88 -7.27 -0.09
CA ALA A 94 9.45 -6.47 -1.25
C ALA A 94 8.00 -5.95 -1.08
N ARG A 95 7.80 -4.67 -1.36
CA ARG A 95 6.53 -3.94 -1.20
C ARG A 95 6.02 -3.46 -2.54
N LEU A 96 4.72 -3.17 -2.64
CA LEU A 96 4.16 -2.61 -3.87
C LEU A 96 4.77 -1.24 -4.24
N LEU A 97 5.25 -0.50 -3.24
CA LEU A 97 5.93 0.80 -3.42
C LEU A 97 7.37 0.68 -3.97
N ASP A 98 7.95 -0.52 -3.94
CA ASP A 98 9.27 -0.78 -4.52
C ASP A 98 9.19 -1.00 -6.04
N GLU A 99 8.00 -1.20 -6.60
CA GLU A 99 7.83 -1.32 -8.06
C GLU A 99 8.32 -0.06 -8.78
N GLY A 100 9.15 -0.24 -9.81
CA GLY A 100 9.63 0.87 -10.62
C GLY A 100 10.94 0.59 -11.33
N ASN A 101 11.47 1.65 -11.94
CA ASN A 101 12.77 1.62 -12.61
C ASN A 101 13.87 2.07 -11.64
N TYR A 102 14.85 1.19 -11.47
CA TYR A 102 16.06 1.44 -10.70
C TYR A 102 17.20 1.78 -11.64
N LYS A 103 18.15 2.57 -11.15
CA LYS A 103 19.40 2.87 -11.82
C LYS A 103 20.55 2.37 -10.97
N CYS A 104 21.42 1.56 -11.56
CA CYS A 104 22.69 1.18 -10.97
C CYS A 104 23.78 2.03 -11.60
N HIS A 105 24.53 2.72 -10.76
CA HIS A 105 25.53 3.70 -11.13
C HIS A 105 26.88 3.22 -10.63
N PHE A 106 27.87 3.15 -11.52
CA PHE A 106 29.24 2.78 -11.19
C PHE A 106 30.14 3.95 -11.50
N GLU A 107 30.92 4.36 -10.50
CA GLU A 107 31.86 5.46 -10.61
C GLU A 107 33.25 4.98 -10.21
N ASP A 108 34.19 5.19 -11.12
CA ASP A 108 35.64 5.10 -10.92
C ASP A 108 36.19 6.52 -11.10
N ASP A 109 37.37 6.84 -10.54
CA ASP A 109 37.92 8.20 -10.35
C ASP A 109 37.59 9.26 -11.43
N PHE A 110 37.52 8.85 -12.71
CA PHE A 110 37.24 9.72 -13.85
C PHE A 110 36.16 9.20 -14.81
N HIS A 111 35.52 8.06 -14.54
CA HIS A 111 34.57 7.42 -15.45
C HIS A 111 33.30 6.97 -14.73
N LEU A 112 32.17 7.29 -15.34
CA LEU A 112 30.84 7.14 -14.76
C LEU A 112 29.91 6.54 -15.79
N GLU A 113 29.27 5.44 -15.43
CA GLU A 113 28.28 4.76 -16.28
C GLU A 113 27.11 4.27 -15.45
N GLU A 114 25.95 4.15 -16.09
CA GLU A 114 24.71 3.69 -15.46
C GLU A 114 23.96 2.70 -16.33
N ALA A 115 23.12 1.88 -15.70
CA ALA A 115 22.13 1.05 -16.39
C ALA A 115 20.79 1.03 -15.65
N ASP A 116 19.72 0.87 -16.43
CA ASP A 116 18.35 0.75 -15.92
C ASP A 116 18.02 -0.71 -15.56
N VAL A 117 17.26 -0.88 -14.48
CA VAL A 117 16.77 -2.16 -13.98
C VAL A 117 15.29 -2.01 -13.60
N MET A 118 14.41 -2.69 -14.34
CA MET A 118 12.98 -2.64 -14.08
C MET A 118 12.57 -3.72 -13.06
N LEU A 119 11.97 -3.32 -11.94
CA LEU A 119 11.36 -4.22 -10.96
C LEU A 119 9.84 -4.16 -11.05
N ARG A 120 9.19 -5.33 -11.06
CA ARG A 120 7.73 -5.50 -10.99
C ARG A 120 7.38 -6.30 -9.75
N VAL A 121 6.41 -5.82 -8.97
CA VAL A 121 6.00 -6.47 -7.73
C VAL A 121 4.57 -6.97 -7.87
N SER A 122 4.37 -8.26 -7.63
CA SER A 122 3.04 -8.90 -7.72
C SER A 122 2.57 -9.38 -6.35
N GLY A 123 1.32 -9.08 -5.98
CA GLY A 123 0.73 -9.60 -4.75
C GLY A 123 -0.20 -8.60 -4.06
N GLU A 124 -0.84 -9.06 -3.00
CA GLU A 124 -1.73 -8.26 -2.16
C GLU A 124 -1.06 -8.06 -0.79
N GLU A 125 -0.80 -6.81 -0.41
CA GLU A 125 -0.34 -6.49 0.94
C GLU A 125 -1.51 -6.70 1.93
N ALA A 126 -1.57 -7.88 2.54
CA ALA A 126 -2.47 -8.13 3.65
C ALA A 126 -2.01 -7.32 4.88
N LYS A 127 -2.50 -6.07 5.02
CA LYS A 127 -2.18 -5.23 6.19
C LYS A 127 -2.66 -5.95 7.47
N PRO A 128 -1.75 -6.41 8.35
CA PRO A 128 -2.14 -7.20 9.54
C PRO A 128 -3.03 -6.43 10.51
N VAL A 129 -2.99 -5.10 10.44
CA VAL A 129 -3.88 -4.19 11.20
C VAL A 129 -5.34 -4.46 10.85
N LEU A 130 -5.69 -4.59 9.56
CA LEU A 130 -7.08 -4.83 9.14
C LEU A 130 -7.57 -6.20 9.62
N VAL A 131 -6.73 -7.22 9.54
CA VAL A 131 -7.05 -8.57 10.03
C VAL A 131 -7.30 -8.57 11.53
N SER A 132 -6.50 -7.83 12.31
CA SER A 132 -6.69 -7.69 13.76
C SER A 132 -8.04 -7.04 14.12
N TRP A 133 -8.38 -5.90 13.48
CA TRP A 133 -9.66 -5.24 13.71
C TRP A 133 -10.86 -6.08 13.27
N MET A 134 -10.72 -6.87 12.18
CA MET A 134 -11.75 -7.81 11.76
C MET A 134 -12.03 -8.86 12.84
N ILE A 135 -10.99 -9.40 13.49
CA ILE A 135 -11.15 -10.37 14.58
C ILE A 135 -11.86 -9.73 15.78
N VAL A 136 -11.43 -8.54 16.21
CA VAL A 136 -12.06 -7.81 17.33
C VAL A 136 -13.54 -7.54 17.04
N PHE A 137 -13.84 -7.13 15.81
CA PHE A 137 -15.20 -6.87 15.38
C PHE A 137 -16.09 -8.13 15.37
N ILE A 138 -15.57 -9.26 14.88
CA ILE A 138 -16.26 -10.56 14.93
C ILE A 138 -16.53 -11.00 16.38
N VAL A 139 -15.55 -10.83 17.28
CA VAL A 139 -15.70 -11.14 18.72
C VAL A 139 -16.78 -10.27 19.35
N TYR A 140 -16.80 -8.97 19.04
CA TYR A 140 -17.83 -8.07 19.54
C TYR A 140 -19.23 -8.45 19.06
N ILE A 141 -19.40 -8.72 17.76
CA ILE A 141 -20.68 -9.17 17.19
C ILE A 141 -21.13 -10.46 17.89
N THR A 142 -20.26 -11.47 17.96
CA THR A 142 -20.62 -12.77 18.56
C THR A 142 -21.02 -12.63 20.03
N ALA A 143 -20.31 -11.81 20.81
CA ALA A 143 -20.68 -11.52 22.20
C ALA A 143 -22.05 -10.81 22.29
N PHE A 144 -22.31 -9.83 21.43
CA PHE A 144 -23.60 -9.13 21.37
C PHE A 144 -24.76 -10.09 21.05
N TRP A 145 -24.58 -10.98 20.07
CA TRP A 145 -25.56 -12.03 19.74
C TRP A 145 -25.80 -12.99 20.91
N VAL A 146 -24.75 -13.41 21.61
CA VAL A 146 -24.91 -14.29 22.79
C VAL A 146 -25.69 -13.59 23.90
N LEU A 147 -25.40 -12.32 24.19
CA LEU A 147 -26.11 -11.55 25.20
C LEU A 147 -27.58 -11.34 24.84
N THR A 148 -27.86 -10.94 23.61
CA THR A 148 -29.24 -10.74 23.13
C THR A 148 -30.05 -12.04 23.14
N LEU A 149 -29.48 -13.15 22.68
CA LEU A 149 -30.13 -14.46 22.74
C LEU A 149 -30.37 -14.91 24.19
N SER A 150 -29.39 -14.73 25.08
CA SER A 150 -29.55 -15.09 26.50
C SER A 150 -30.66 -14.28 27.17
N PHE A 151 -30.75 -12.98 26.89
CA PHE A 151 -31.78 -12.10 27.39
C PHE A 151 -33.16 -12.48 26.84
N PHE A 152 -33.25 -12.82 25.55
CA PHE A 152 -34.49 -13.25 24.93
C PHE A 152 -35.00 -14.58 25.51
N VAL A 153 -34.12 -15.56 25.70
CA VAL A 153 -34.44 -16.82 26.38
C VAL A 153 -34.88 -16.56 27.82
N TRP A 154 -34.19 -15.69 28.55
CA TRP A 154 -34.57 -15.32 29.92
C TRP A 154 -35.96 -14.69 29.99
N ILE A 155 -36.29 -13.79 29.05
CA ILE A 155 -37.65 -13.23 28.92
C ILE A 155 -38.66 -14.36 28.68
N ILE A 156 -38.43 -15.23 27.70
CA ILE A 156 -39.35 -16.33 27.41
C ILE A 156 -39.60 -17.19 28.64
N LEU A 157 -38.55 -17.57 29.37
CA LEU A 157 -38.64 -18.37 30.59
C LEU A 157 -39.38 -17.62 31.72
N ARG A 158 -39.16 -16.32 31.86
CA ARG A 158 -39.79 -15.49 32.90
C ARG A 158 -41.27 -15.22 32.63
N TYR A 159 -41.67 -15.15 31.37
CA TYR A 159 -43.06 -14.93 30.96
C TYR A 159 -43.79 -16.22 30.58
N GLN A 160 -43.17 -17.39 30.77
CA GLN A 160 -43.70 -18.70 30.37
C GLN A 160 -45.09 -18.99 30.96
N GLU A 161 -45.38 -18.49 32.17
CA GLU A 161 -46.67 -18.65 32.85
C GLU A 161 -47.77 -17.72 32.30
N HIS A 162 -47.39 -16.57 31.72
CA HIS A 162 -48.30 -15.57 31.16
C HIS A 162 -48.54 -15.73 29.65
N LEU A 163 -47.58 -16.35 28.93
CA LEU A 163 -47.59 -16.51 27.47
C LEU A 163 -48.65 -17.51 26.97
N THR A 164 -49.06 -18.48 27.78
CA THR A 164 -50.03 -19.51 27.37
C THR A 164 -51.49 -19.05 27.35
N GLN A 165 -51.82 -17.86 27.87
CA GLN A 165 -53.19 -17.33 27.92
C GLN A 165 -53.48 -16.14 26.99
N THR A 166 -52.47 -15.45 26.46
CA THR A 166 -52.67 -14.20 25.73
C THR A 166 -51.87 -14.13 24.42
N GLY A 167 -52.55 -14.39 23.30
CA GLY A 167 -52.03 -14.27 21.93
C GLY A 167 -51.59 -12.89 21.39
N PRO A 168 -51.76 -11.70 22.04
CA PRO A 168 -51.32 -10.43 21.47
C PRO A 168 -49.81 -10.12 21.52
N TRP A 169 -49.00 -10.81 22.33
CA TRP A 169 -47.58 -10.44 22.57
C TRP A 169 -46.61 -10.80 21.42
N LEU A 170 -47.07 -11.53 20.40
CA LEU A 170 -46.24 -11.97 19.29
C LEU A 170 -45.75 -10.80 18.40
N TRP A 171 -46.52 -9.72 18.32
CA TRP A 171 -46.17 -8.54 17.51
C TRP A 171 -45.03 -7.70 18.13
N GLU A 172 -44.96 -7.64 19.46
CA GLU A 172 -43.88 -6.96 20.22
C GLU A 172 -42.52 -7.66 19.99
N ILE A 173 -42.52 -9.00 20.02
CA ILE A 173 -41.33 -9.83 19.76
C ILE A 173 -40.87 -9.69 18.30
N ASN A 174 -41.80 -9.71 17.35
CA ASN A 174 -41.49 -9.49 15.94
C ASN A 174 -40.89 -8.08 15.71
N GLY A 175 -41.36 -7.07 16.45
CA GLY A 175 -40.78 -5.72 16.43
C GLY A 175 -39.32 -5.69 16.86
N ILE A 176 -38.98 -6.32 17.98
CA ILE A 176 -37.61 -6.37 18.50
C ILE A 176 -36.68 -7.10 17.52
N LEU A 177 -37.09 -8.26 17.00
CA LEU A 177 -36.30 -9.02 16.02
C LEU A 177 -36.02 -8.20 14.75
N VAL A 178 -37.02 -7.48 14.23
CA VAL A 178 -36.85 -6.61 13.05
C VAL A 178 -35.86 -5.48 13.32
N VAL A 179 -35.93 -4.85 14.50
CA VAL A 179 -35.00 -3.77 14.89
C VAL A 179 -33.57 -4.32 15.01
N THR A 180 -33.37 -5.46 15.67
CA THR A 180 -32.04 -6.08 15.81
C THR A 180 -31.46 -6.48 14.46
N TRP A 181 -32.25 -7.09 13.58
CA TRP A 181 -31.78 -7.47 12.23
C TRP A 181 -31.46 -6.26 11.35
N SER A 182 -32.20 -5.15 11.48
CA SER A 182 -31.92 -3.93 10.73
C SER A 182 -30.57 -3.29 11.11
N TYR A 183 -30.15 -3.43 12.37
CA TYR A 183 -28.87 -2.92 12.85
C TYR A 183 -27.70 -3.75 12.31
N GLU A 184 -27.83 -5.07 12.33
CA GLU A 184 -26.83 -6.01 11.80
C GLU A 184 -26.64 -5.85 10.28
N ILE A 185 -27.73 -5.66 9.53
CA ILE A 185 -27.67 -5.34 8.09
C ILE A 185 -27.00 -3.98 7.87
N GLY A 186 -27.31 -2.97 8.69
CA GLY A 186 -26.71 -1.65 8.61
C GLY A 186 -25.19 -1.68 8.82
N ILE A 187 -24.73 -2.46 9.79
CA ILE A 187 -23.29 -2.63 10.02
C ILE A 187 -22.64 -3.41 8.87
N ALA A 188 -23.23 -4.52 8.42
CA ALA A 188 -22.71 -5.29 7.29
C ALA A 188 -22.57 -4.44 6.01
N MET A 189 -23.57 -3.60 5.72
CA MET A 189 -23.52 -2.65 4.59
C MET A 189 -22.41 -1.61 4.76
N TYR A 190 -22.18 -1.10 5.97
CA TYR A 190 -21.11 -0.14 6.27
C TYR A 190 -19.73 -0.79 6.12
N PHE A 191 -19.54 -2.02 6.59
CA PHE A 191 -18.29 -2.77 6.39
C PHE A 191 -18.02 -3.08 4.92
N LEU A 192 -19.05 -3.51 4.18
CA LEU A 192 -18.93 -3.72 2.73
C LEU A 192 -18.55 -2.42 2.03
N TRP A 193 -19.09 -1.27 2.47
CA TRP A 193 -18.72 0.04 1.94
C TRP A 193 -17.27 0.43 2.25
N ILE A 194 -16.75 0.13 3.45
CA ILE A 194 -15.33 0.33 3.80
C ILE A 194 -14.44 -0.54 2.90
N LEU A 195 -14.76 -1.83 2.76
CA LEU A 195 -13.99 -2.77 1.95
C LEU A 195 -13.95 -2.37 0.47
N LEU A 196 -15.07 -1.87 -0.06
CA LEU A 196 -15.16 -1.39 -1.44
C LEU A 196 -14.46 -0.03 -1.66
N ARG A 197 -14.24 0.77 -0.61
CA ARG A 197 -13.51 2.06 -0.72
C ARG A 197 -11.99 1.92 -0.80
N CYS A 198 -11.44 0.72 -0.67
CA CYS A 198 -10.00 0.46 -0.80
C CYS A 198 -9.51 0.32 -2.25
N GLN A 199 -10.39 0.29 -3.26
CA GLN A 199 -9.99 0.21 -4.66
C GLN A 199 -9.70 1.61 -5.24
N GLY A 200 -8.54 2.19 -4.90
CA GLY A 200 -8.02 3.37 -5.60
C GLY A 200 -7.38 4.45 -4.73
N PHE A 201 -6.41 4.10 -3.90
CA PHE A 201 -5.52 5.09 -3.27
C PHE A 201 -4.12 4.93 -3.83
N SER A 202 -3.76 5.73 -4.85
CA SER A 202 -2.36 5.95 -5.20
C SER A 202 -1.73 6.80 -4.10
N HIS A 203 -0.73 6.26 -3.42
CA HIS A 203 0.03 6.95 -2.39
C HIS A 203 0.64 8.24 -2.94
N THR A 204 0.07 9.38 -2.57
CA THR A 204 0.79 10.66 -2.48
C THR A 204 0.67 11.17 -1.05
N GLU A 205 1.83 11.54 -0.53
CA GLU A 205 2.27 11.79 0.85
C GLU A 205 1.54 12.94 1.58
N GLU A 206 0.21 12.94 1.62
CA GLU A 206 -0.58 14.00 2.29
C GLU A 206 -1.87 13.46 2.94
N SER A 207 -1.77 12.34 3.69
CA SER A 207 -2.93 11.63 4.26
C SER A 207 -3.10 11.72 5.78
N ASP A 208 -2.36 12.55 6.50
CA ASP A 208 -2.54 12.68 7.96
C ASP A 208 -3.74 13.56 8.36
N LYS A 209 -4.43 14.17 7.40
CA LYS A 209 -5.53 15.12 7.67
C LYS A 209 -6.93 14.57 7.45
N LEU A 210 -7.06 13.36 6.88
CA LEU A 210 -8.37 12.78 6.53
C LEU A 210 -8.91 11.82 7.61
N ASP A 211 -8.06 11.33 8.50
CA ASP A 211 -8.42 10.32 9.52
C ASP A 211 -9.36 10.86 10.62
N TRP A 212 -9.22 12.13 11.03
CA TRP A 212 -10.07 12.70 12.10
C TRP A 212 -11.54 12.87 11.68
N MET A 213 -11.80 13.05 10.37
CA MET A 213 -13.16 13.22 9.86
C MET A 213 -13.94 11.90 9.87
N ASP A 214 -13.25 10.77 9.73
CA ASP A 214 -13.88 9.44 9.83
C ASP A 214 -14.21 9.09 11.30
N TRP A 215 -13.36 9.45 12.27
CA TRP A 215 -13.67 9.33 13.71
C TRP A 215 -14.81 10.25 14.15
N VAL A 216 -14.87 11.48 13.64
CA VAL A 216 -15.97 12.41 13.93
C VAL A 216 -17.28 11.93 13.30
N ALA A 217 -17.25 11.36 12.09
CA ALA A 217 -18.43 10.75 11.48
C ALA A 217 -18.92 9.52 12.28
N PHE A 218 -18.01 8.73 12.84
CA PHE A 218 -18.30 7.60 13.72
C PHE A 218 -18.92 8.01 15.06
N LEU A 219 -18.45 9.11 15.65
CA LEU A 219 -19.05 9.67 16.87
C LEU A 219 -20.42 10.30 16.59
N ILE A 220 -20.60 10.99 15.45
CA ILE A 220 -21.89 11.59 15.07
C ILE A 220 -22.95 10.51 14.74
N SER A 221 -22.54 9.37 14.17
CA SER A 221 -23.45 8.25 13.88
C SER A 221 -23.89 7.47 15.12
N LEU A 222 -23.11 7.53 16.20
CA LEU A 222 -23.43 6.91 17.49
C LEU A 222 -24.54 7.66 18.26
N PHE A 223 -24.73 8.96 18.00
CA PHE A 223 -25.59 9.85 18.82
C PHE A 223 -26.87 10.35 18.14
N LEU A 224 -27.13 10.03 16.86
CA LEU A 224 -28.34 10.47 16.17
C LEU A 224 -29.19 9.27 15.72
N PRO A 225 -30.50 9.21 16.07
CA PRO A 225 -31.39 8.19 15.56
C PRO A 225 -31.34 8.19 14.02
N TRP A 226 -31.04 7.01 13.49
CA TRP A 226 -30.55 6.60 12.17
C TRP A 226 -31.17 7.25 10.90
N ARG A 227 -32.19 8.11 11.02
CA ARG A 227 -32.82 8.78 9.87
C ARG A 227 -32.15 10.09 9.44
N MET A 228 -31.48 10.81 10.34
CA MET A 228 -30.87 12.11 9.99
C MET A 228 -29.41 11.99 9.53
N THR A 229 -28.66 11.00 10.02
CA THR A 229 -27.24 10.78 9.69
C THR A 229 -27.04 10.32 8.25
N VAL A 230 -27.89 9.43 7.74
CA VAL A 230 -27.81 8.96 6.34
C VAL A 230 -28.09 10.11 5.36
N THR A 231 -29.03 11.00 5.68
CA THR A 231 -29.40 12.15 4.84
C THR A 231 -28.34 13.27 4.89
N LEU A 232 -27.69 13.50 6.04
CA LEU A 232 -26.57 14.43 6.15
C LEU A 232 -25.28 13.87 5.53
N LEU A 233 -25.02 12.57 5.62
CA LEU A 233 -23.85 11.92 5.00
C LEU A 233 -23.94 11.90 3.47
N THR A 234 -25.15 11.74 2.89
CA THR A 234 -25.35 11.88 1.44
C THR A 234 -25.20 13.33 0.98
N LEU A 235 -25.64 14.32 1.77
CA LEU A 235 -25.45 15.74 1.48
C LEU A 235 -23.99 16.21 1.62
N PHE A 236 -23.24 15.70 2.61
CA PHE A 236 -21.82 16.04 2.81
C PHE A 236 -20.89 15.34 1.79
N LYS A 237 -21.20 14.11 1.36
CA LYS A 237 -20.45 13.43 0.28
C LYS A 237 -20.64 14.08 -1.10
N GLY A 238 -21.75 14.80 -1.33
CA GLY A 238 -21.94 15.62 -2.52
C GLY A 238 -20.98 16.83 -2.60
N LEU A 239 -20.38 17.25 -1.49
CA LEU A 239 -19.48 18.41 -1.40
C LEU A 239 -17.99 18.05 -1.38
N CYS A 240 -17.62 16.80 -1.06
CA CYS A 240 -16.21 16.37 -1.02
C CYS A 240 -15.71 15.61 -2.26
N CYS A 241 -16.50 15.52 -3.33
CA CYS A 241 -16.02 14.96 -4.61
C CYS A 241 -15.54 16.04 -5.61
N CYS A 242 -15.34 17.28 -5.17
CA CYS A 242 -14.92 18.36 -6.07
C CYS A 242 -13.94 19.33 -5.42
N LYS A 243 -12.75 18.83 -5.04
CA LYS A 243 -11.53 19.65 -4.99
C LYS A 243 -10.28 18.78 -4.85
N ILE A 244 -9.73 18.30 -5.96
CA ILE A 244 -8.30 18.30 -6.31
C ILE A 244 -8.27 18.09 -7.84
N LYS A 245 -7.61 19.00 -8.53
CA LYS A 245 -7.66 19.24 -9.98
C LYS A 245 -7.05 18.07 -10.77
N GLY A 246 -7.68 17.69 -11.89
CA GLY A 246 -6.91 17.34 -13.10
C GLY A 246 -7.18 16.01 -13.83
N CYS A 247 -8.07 15.12 -13.39
CA CYS A 247 -8.25 13.80 -14.04
C CYS A 247 -9.60 13.59 -14.74
N CYS A 248 -10.20 14.63 -15.32
CA CYS A 248 -11.32 14.46 -16.26
C CYS A 248 -11.17 15.20 -17.59
N GLU A 249 -9.97 15.68 -17.90
CA GLU A 249 -9.64 16.26 -19.21
C GLU A 249 -8.42 15.55 -19.77
N LEU A 250 -8.63 14.44 -20.48
CA LEU A 250 -7.87 13.99 -21.66
C LEU A 250 -8.43 12.65 -22.20
N SER A 251 -9.76 12.54 -22.24
CA SER A 251 -10.40 11.82 -23.34
C SER A 251 -10.23 12.70 -24.57
N GLU A 252 -9.23 12.38 -25.39
CA GLU A 252 -9.08 12.76 -26.81
C GLU A 252 -9.54 14.19 -27.18
N ARG A 253 -8.68 15.18 -26.95
CA ARG A 253 -8.72 16.41 -27.75
C ARG A 253 -7.30 16.81 -28.13
N ASN A 254 -6.81 16.27 -29.24
CA ASN A 254 -5.66 16.79 -29.96
C ASN A 254 -6.08 18.05 -30.74
N PRO A 255 -5.53 19.25 -30.48
CA PRO A 255 -5.80 20.44 -31.26
C PRO A 255 -4.59 20.88 -32.10
N ARG A 256 -4.84 20.88 -33.42
CA ARG A 256 -4.36 21.84 -34.45
C ARG A 256 -3.00 21.61 -35.12
N THR A 257 -3.07 21.02 -36.31
CA THR A 257 -2.42 21.59 -37.51
C THR A 257 -3.33 22.65 -38.16
N SER A 258 -2.82 23.89 -38.17
CA SER A 258 -3.05 25.11 -38.97
C SER A 258 -4.37 25.34 -39.75
N PRO A 259 -4.94 26.56 -39.68
CA PRO A 259 -5.91 27.06 -40.67
C PRO A 259 -5.17 27.67 -41.87
N ASN A 260 -5.69 27.47 -43.08
CA ASN A 260 -5.77 28.47 -44.16
C ASN A 260 -6.45 27.81 -45.39
N ASN A 261 -7.64 28.28 -45.74
CA ASN A 261 -8.26 28.09 -47.05
C ASN A 261 -8.89 29.44 -47.44
N LEU A 262 -8.54 29.91 -48.64
CA LEU A 262 -8.96 31.14 -49.34
C LEU A 262 -8.52 32.49 -48.75
#